data_AF-A0A9X4KNP1-F1
#
_entry.id   AF-A0A9X4KNP1-F1
#
_cell.length_a   1.000
_cell.length_b   1.000
_cell.length_c   1.000
_cell.angle_alpha   90.00
_cell.angle_beta   90.00
_cell.angle_gamma   90.00
#
_symmetry.space_group_name_H-M   'P 1'
#
loop_
_entity.id
_entity.type
_entity.pdbx_description
1 polymer ?
#
loop_
_entity_poly.entity_id
_entity_poly.type
_entity_poly.pdbx_seq_one_letter_code
_entity_poly.pdbx_strand_id
1 'polypeptide(L)'
;MDLANAYRKRKWVRSRLAGPAEIILGLPPGCSLTVIDIPADSDLLFNFRHVLFYTEGLRMQSRIQKIKTAWITREWVRMRFAGPGRVGVFASGDLASVELNPEVPLYAESGALVAYPERADVRLSVYGNTLASQHMNVQWQLTGRGPALIQVGSPDPGLAGQLHGDGWFKRLLREVLPFGSVYIK
;
A
#
# COMPACT_ATOMS: atom_id res chain seq x y z
N MET A 1 10.56 -1.94 16.79
CA MET A 1 10.55 -0.50 17.12
C MET A 1 11.95 0.00 16.78
N ASP A 2 12.19 0.96 15.88
CA ASP A 2 11.47 2.12 15.33
C ASP A 2 11.92 2.34 13.86
N LEU A 3 11.09 2.88 12.95
CA LEU A 3 11.54 3.47 11.66
C LEU A 3 10.41 4.29 11.01
N ALA A 4 10.27 5.61 11.11
CA ALA A 4 11.18 6.64 11.59
C ALA A 4 10.46 7.65 12.54
N ASN A 5 10.40 7.32 13.83
CA ASN A 5 10.01 8.11 15.02
C ASN A 5 8.53 8.32 15.44
N ALA A 6 7.65 7.33 15.65
CA ALA A 6 7.75 5.98 15.12
C ALA A 6 7.68 6.02 13.59
N TYR A 7 7.00 7.07 13.06
CA TYR A 7 7.24 7.76 11.77
C TYR A 7 7.25 9.34 11.89
N ARG A 8 6.87 9.93 13.05
CA ARG A 8 7.12 11.33 13.58
C ARG A 8 6.04 11.72 14.63
N LYS A 9 6.15 11.26 15.89
CA LYS A 9 5.43 11.59 17.15
C LYS A 9 3.88 11.78 17.16
N ARG A 10 3.10 10.85 16.62
CA ARG A 10 1.85 10.42 17.30
C ARG A 10 1.94 8.91 17.56
N LYS A 11 2.13 8.57 18.84
CA LYS A 11 2.48 7.24 19.35
C LYS A 11 1.49 6.20 18.85
N TRP A 12 1.98 5.16 18.18
CA TRP A 12 1.16 4.01 17.80
C TRP A 12 0.88 3.20 19.05
N VAL A 13 -0.39 3.16 19.45
CA VAL A 13 -0.85 2.37 20.60
C VAL A 13 -1.40 1.07 20.05
N ARG A 14 -0.92 -0.05 20.59
CA ARG A 14 -1.49 -1.37 20.34
C ARG A 14 -2.16 -1.84 21.62
N SER A 15 -3.39 -2.30 21.50
CA SER A 15 -4.09 -3.01 22.56
C SER A 15 -4.25 -4.48 22.19
N ARG A 16 -4.20 -5.37 23.18
CA ARG A 16 -4.58 -6.78 23.01
C ARG A 16 -5.96 -6.96 23.65
N LEU A 17 -6.91 -7.46 22.86
CA LEU A 17 -8.25 -7.80 23.31
C LEU A 17 -8.29 -9.33 23.39
N ALA A 18 -8.65 -9.87 24.57
CA ALA A 18 -8.66 -11.30 24.85
C ALA A 18 -9.80 -11.62 25.84
N GLY A 19 -10.36 -12.82 25.75
CA GLY A 19 -11.54 -13.25 26.49
C GLY A 19 -12.86 -13.05 25.70
N PRO A 20 -14.00 -13.48 26.25
CA PRO A 20 -15.30 -13.31 25.62
C PRO A 20 -15.69 -11.82 25.61
N ALA A 21 -15.67 -11.21 24.43
CA ALA A 21 -15.99 -9.80 24.25
C ALA A 21 -16.52 -9.54 22.84
N GLU A 22 -17.30 -8.46 22.71
CA GLU A 22 -17.73 -7.88 21.44
C GLU A 22 -17.18 -6.46 21.33
N ILE A 23 -16.76 -6.07 20.13
CA ILE A 23 -16.20 -4.74 19.86
C ILE A 23 -16.96 -4.16 18.68
N ILE A 24 -17.47 -2.94 18.87
CA ILE A 24 -18.12 -2.16 17.82
C ILE A 24 -17.23 -0.95 17.54
N LEU A 25 -16.86 -0.76 16.28
CA LEU A 25 -16.05 0.37 15.82
C LEU A 25 -16.86 1.19 14.83
N GLY A 26 -17.07 2.47 15.15
CA GLY A 26 -17.56 3.43 14.17
C GLY A 26 -16.44 3.80 13.20
N LEU A 27 -16.68 3.65 11.90
CA LEU A 27 -15.75 4.08 10.86
C LEU A 27 -16.08 5.50 10.41
N PRO A 28 -15.08 6.30 9.97
CA PRO A 28 -15.35 7.57 9.34
C PRO A 28 -16.24 7.42 8.10
N PRO A 29 -17.01 8.46 7.71
CA PRO A 29 -17.81 8.42 6.50
C PRO A 29 -16.98 8.07 5.27
N GLY A 30 -17.53 7.20 4.42
CA GLY A 30 -16.86 6.76 3.20
C GLY A 30 -15.69 5.82 3.42
N CYS A 31 -15.50 5.27 4.62
CA CYS A 31 -14.50 4.25 4.89
C CYS A 31 -15.14 2.88 5.14
N SER A 32 -14.43 1.82 4.77
CA SER A 32 -14.86 0.43 4.99
C SER A 32 -13.82 -0.36 5.80
N LEU A 33 -14.29 -1.47 6.37
CA LEU A 33 -13.45 -2.46 7.03
C LEU A 33 -13.71 -3.81 6.37
N THR A 34 -12.69 -4.36 5.73
CA THR A 34 -12.72 -5.69 5.10
C THR A 34 -11.88 -6.64 5.93
N VAL A 35 -12.42 -7.81 6.27
CA VAL A 35 -11.67 -8.87 6.97
C VAL A 35 -11.11 -9.84 5.94
N ILE A 36 -9.79 -10.00 5.95
CA ILE A 36 -9.07 -10.84 5.01
C ILE A 36 -8.54 -12.07 5.73
N ASP A 37 -8.86 -13.24 5.20
CA ASP A 37 -8.25 -14.50 5.62
C ASP A 37 -6.79 -14.56 5.13
N ILE A 38 -5.87 -14.79 6.07
CA ILE A 38 -4.46 -15.00 5.80
C ILE A 38 -4.20 -16.50 5.93
N PRO A 39 -4.02 -17.24 4.83
CA PRO A 39 -3.59 -18.63 4.91
C PRO A 39 -2.14 -18.75 5.39
N ALA A 40 -1.74 -19.94 5.85
CA ALA A 40 -0.44 -20.16 6.46
C ALA A 40 0.75 -19.83 5.53
N ASP A 41 0.56 -20.00 4.23
CA ASP A 41 1.53 -19.75 3.16
C ASP A 41 1.39 -18.37 2.51
N SER A 42 0.45 -17.53 2.98
CA SER A 42 0.23 -16.17 2.46
C SER A 42 1.52 -15.37 2.39
N ASP A 43 1.79 -14.79 1.23
CA ASP A 43 2.94 -13.92 0.97
C ASP A 43 2.55 -12.45 0.76
N LEU A 44 1.33 -12.06 1.14
CA LEU A 44 0.88 -10.68 1.00
C LEU A 44 1.66 -9.70 1.89
N LEU A 45 2.05 -8.58 1.27
CA LEU A 45 2.70 -7.43 1.88
C LEU A 45 1.74 -6.26 1.99
N PHE A 46 1.27 -6.00 3.20
CA PHE A 46 0.34 -4.93 3.51
C PHE A 46 1.06 -3.61 3.78
N ASN A 47 0.51 -2.52 3.26
CA ASN A 47 0.78 -1.20 3.81
C ASN A 47 0.14 -1.12 5.20
N PHE A 48 0.97 -0.96 6.22
CA PHE A 48 0.56 -1.05 7.62
C PHE A 48 -0.50 0.00 8.01
N ARG A 49 -0.58 1.13 7.29
CA ARG A 49 -1.56 2.19 7.56
C ARG A 49 -3.01 1.73 7.35
N HIS A 50 -3.19 0.69 6.56
CA HIS A 50 -4.48 0.07 6.31
C HIS A 50 -4.78 -1.08 7.27
N VAL A 51 -3.85 -1.50 8.12
CA VAL A 51 -4.08 -2.61 9.06
C VAL A 51 -4.69 -2.06 10.35
N LEU A 52 -5.95 -2.43 10.62
CA LEU A 52 -6.66 -2.05 11.84
C LEU A 52 -6.46 -3.07 12.96
N PHE A 53 -6.59 -4.36 12.65
CA PHE A 53 -6.38 -5.45 13.62
C PHE A 53 -5.86 -6.72 12.93
N TYR A 54 -5.35 -7.65 13.73
CA TYR A 54 -5.08 -9.02 13.30
C TYR A 54 -5.35 -9.99 14.45
N THR A 55 -5.75 -11.22 14.12
CA THR A 55 -6.10 -12.23 15.13
C THR A 55 -4.87 -12.87 15.77
N GLU A 56 -5.09 -13.53 16.92
CA GLU A 56 -4.09 -14.42 17.52
C GLU A 56 -3.64 -15.51 16.53
N GLY A 57 -2.41 -16.00 16.68
CA GLY A 57 -1.79 -16.95 15.76
C GLY A 57 -0.99 -16.29 14.62
N LEU A 58 -1.34 -15.06 14.23
CA LEU A 58 -0.58 -14.32 13.22
C LEU A 58 0.69 -13.70 13.81
N ARG A 59 1.83 -14.03 13.20
CA ARG A 59 3.10 -13.35 13.44
C ARG A 59 3.30 -12.25 12.42
N MET A 60 3.20 -11.01 12.89
CA MET A 60 3.48 -9.83 12.10
C MET A 60 5.00 -9.66 11.88
N GLN A 61 5.42 -9.49 10.63
CA GLN A 61 6.82 -9.35 10.23
C GLN A 61 7.00 -8.12 9.32
N SER A 62 7.90 -7.21 9.69
CA SER A 62 8.24 -6.08 8.83
C SER A 62 9.14 -6.51 7.67
N ARG A 63 8.88 -5.97 6.49
CA ARG A 63 9.65 -6.16 5.26
C ARG A 63 10.07 -4.82 4.70
N ILE A 64 11.38 -4.58 4.72
CA ILE A 64 11.99 -3.40 4.10
C ILE A 64 12.03 -3.63 2.60
N GLN A 65 11.39 -2.74 1.84
CA GLN A 65 11.36 -2.81 0.40
C GLN A 65 12.71 -2.36 -0.18
N LYS A 66 13.29 -3.16 -1.08
CA LYS A 66 14.56 -2.83 -1.78
C LYS A 66 14.37 -1.88 -2.97
N ILE A 67 13.15 -1.38 -3.17
CA ILE A 67 12.81 -0.52 -4.29
C ILE A 67 13.50 0.84 -4.07
N LYS A 68 14.41 1.22 -4.98
CA LYS A 68 15.20 2.47 -4.92
C LYS A 68 14.36 3.75 -4.80
N THR A 69 13.07 3.67 -5.13
CA THR A 69 12.12 4.80 -5.10
C THR A 69 11.14 4.76 -3.92
N ALA A 70 11.21 3.76 -3.02
CA ALA A 70 10.28 3.64 -1.89
C ALA A 70 10.34 4.81 -0.88
N TRP A 71 11.44 5.56 -0.88
CA TRP A 71 11.58 6.79 -0.08
C TRP A 71 10.74 7.95 -0.66
N ILE A 72 10.42 7.93 -1.96
CA ILE A 72 9.56 8.93 -2.61
C ILE A 72 8.12 8.80 -2.12
N THR A 73 7.59 7.58 -2.09
CA THR A 73 6.24 7.30 -1.57
C THR A 73 6.19 7.24 -0.05
N ARG A 74 7.35 7.27 0.63
CA ARG A 74 7.47 7.08 2.09
C ARG A 74 6.95 5.71 2.57
N GLU A 75 6.90 4.73 1.66
CA GLU A 75 6.43 3.35 1.90
C GLU A 75 7.57 2.33 1.88
N TRP A 76 8.63 2.60 2.64
CA TRP A 76 9.80 1.73 2.71
C TRP A 76 9.59 0.42 3.49
N VAL A 77 8.50 0.32 4.26
CA VAL A 77 8.21 -0.84 5.12
C VAL A 77 6.80 -1.31 4.84
N ARG A 78 6.67 -2.59 4.50
CA ARG A 78 5.39 -3.30 4.43
C ARG A 78 5.35 -4.43 5.46
N MET A 79 4.16 -4.91 5.77
CA MET A 79 3.93 -5.93 6.80
C MET A 79 3.50 -7.23 6.13
N ARG A 80 4.22 -8.31 6.44
CA ARG A 80 3.78 -9.67 6.17
C ARG A 80 3.16 -10.26 7.43
N PHE A 81 2.08 -11.01 7.28
CA PHE A 81 1.51 -11.82 8.36
C PHE A 81 1.81 -13.29 8.07
N ALA A 82 2.48 -13.97 9.00
CA ALA A 82 2.84 -15.38 8.88
C ALA A 82 1.99 -16.23 9.83
N GLY A 83 1.48 -17.35 9.34
CA GLY A 83 0.53 -18.22 10.03
C GLY A 83 -0.91 -18.00 9.56
N PRO A 84 -1.84 -18.92 9.89
CA PRO A 84 -3.24 -18.75 9.57
C PRO A 84 -3.90 -17.73 10.51
N GLY A 85 -4.84 -16.94 10.00
CA GLY A 85 -5.63 -16.02 10.81
C GLY A 85 -6.35 -14.99 9.96
N ARG A 86 -6.77 -13.89 10.58
CA ARG A 86 -7.49 -12.81 9.89
C ARG A 86 -6.86 -11.46 10.15
N VAL A 87 -6.82 -10.62 9.12
CA VAL A 87 -6.39 -9.23 9.19
C VAL A 87 -7.56 -8.33 8.83
N GLY A 88 -7.90 -7.38 9.70
CA GLY A 88 -8.87 -6.33 9.42
C GLY A 88 -8.21 -5.19 8.69
N VAL A 89 -8.65 -4.93 7.47
CA VAL A 89 -8.14 -3.90 6.58
C VAL A 89 -9.11 -2.75 6.45
N PHE A 90 -8.63 -1.55 6.75
CA PHE A 90 -9.33 -0.28 6.63
C PHE A 90 -8.99 0.40 5.30
N ALA A 91 -10.02 0.84 4.57
CA ALA A 91 -9.88 1.50 3.28
C ALA A 91 -10.81 2.72 3.18
N SER A 92 -10.37 3.74 2.44
CA SER A 92 -11.29 4.73 1.89
C SER A 92 -12.05 4.11 0.73
N GLY A 93 -13.38 4.15 0.77
CA GLY A 93 -14.25 3.41 -0.14
C GLY A 93 -14.18 1.91 0.10
N ASP A 94 -14.34 1.13 -0.96
CA ASP A 94 -14.26 -0.32 -0.91
C ASP A 94 -12.83 -0.84 -1.16
N LEU A 95 -12.61 -2.12 -0.91
CA LEU A 95 -11.34 -2.81 -1.18
C LEU A 95 -11.50 -3.76 -2.39
N ALA A 96 -10.96 -3.36 -3.54
CA ALA A 96 -10.91 -4.21 -4.71
C ALA A 96 -9.74 -5.20 -4.62
N SER A 97 -9.97 -6.43 -5.11
CA SER A 97 -8.94 -7.44 -5.32
C SER A 97 -8.75 -7.65 -6.81
N VAL A 98 -7.51 -7.51 -7.29
CA VAL A 98 -7.15 -7.68 -8.70
C VAL A 98 -6.02 -8.71 -8.80
N GLU A 99 -6.26 -9.80 -9.53
CA GLU A 99 -5.23 -10.80 -9.78
C GLU A 99 -4.11 -10.23 -10.66
N LEU A 100 -2.87 -10.36 -10.18
CA LEU A 100 -1.70 -9.97 -10.95
C LEU A 100 -1.44 -10.95 -12.09
N ASN A 101 -0.94 -10.40 -13.20
CA ASN A 101 -0.48 -11.16 -14.34
C ASN A 101 1.06 -11.08 -14.43
N PRO A 102 1.76 -12.17 -14.79
CA PRO A 102 3.22 -12.16 -14.91
C PRO A 102 3.75 -11.32 -16.08
N GLU A 103 2.95 -11.16 -17.13
CA GLU A 103 3.34 -10.53 -18.41
C GLU A 103 2.64 -9.18 -18.61
N VAL A 104 1.40 -9.05 -18.13
CA VAL A 104 0.59 -7.85 -18.29
C VAL A 104 0.65 -7.01 -17.00
N PRO A 105 1.23 -5.80 -17.04
CA PRO A 105 1.36 -4.98 -15.84
C PRO A 105 0.04 -4.39 -15.37
N LEU A 106 -0.19 -4.47 -14.07
CA LEU A 106 -1.18 -3.68 -13.36
C LEU A 106 -0.56 -2.35 -12.95
N TYR A 107 -1.23 -1.24 -13.27
CA TYR A 107 -0.85 0.09 -12.79
C TYR A 107 -1.83 0.52 -11.70
N ALA A 108 -1.34 0.60 -10.46
CA ALA A 108 -2.13 1.04 -9.31
C ALA A 108 -1.60 2.39 -8.83
N GLU A 109 -2.48 3.35 -8.55
CA GLU A 109 -2.08 4.61 -7.94
C GLU A 109 -1.33 4.35 -6.62
N SER A 110 -0.22 5.06 -6.38
CA SER A 110 0.67 4.71 -5.26
C SER A 110 0.00 4.78 -3.90
N GLY A 111 -0.91 5.75 -3.72
CA GLY A 111 -1.69 5.92 -2.48
C GLY A 111 -2.87 4.98 -2.35
N ALA A 112 -3.22 4.22 -3.40
CA ALA A 112 -4.34 3.29 -3.40
C ALA A 112 -3.91 1.83 -3.13
N LEU A 113 -2.62 1.51 -3.26
CA LEU A 113 -2.12 0.14 -3.17
C LEU A 113 -1.99 -0.35 -1.71
N VAL A 114 -3.00 -1.10 -1.26
CA VAL A 114 -3.11 -1.62 0.11
C VAL A 114 -2.21 -2.83 0.34
N ALA A 115 -2.21 -3.82 -0.56
CA ALA A 115 -1.37 -5.02 -0.44
C ALA A 115 -1.01 -5.63 -1.80
N TYR A 116 0.07 -6.40 -1.84
CA TYR A 116 0.45 -7.21 -3.01
C TYR A 116 1.36 -8.38 -2.57
N PRO A 117 1.53 -9.43 -3.40
CA PRO A 117 2.39 -10.57 -3.09
C PRO A 117 3.88 -10.20 -2.99
N GLU A 118 4.60 -10.69 -1.99
CA GLU A 118 6.04 -10.40 -1.76
C GLU A 118 6.92 -10.73 -2.97
N ARG A 119 6.48 -11.67 -3.82
CA ARG A 119 7.18 -12.11 -5.03
C ARG A 119 6.83 -11.31 -6.28
N ALA A 120 5.92 -10.36 -6.22
CA ALA A 120 5.59 -9.50 -7.35
C ALA A 120 6.77 -8.58 -7.71
N ASP A 121 6.99 -8.35 -9.00
CA ASP A 121 7.88 -7.30 -9.47
C ASP A 121 7.14 -5.96 -9.38
N VAL A 122 7.71 -5.03 -8.60
CA VAL A 122 7.09 -3.75 -8.29
C VAL A 122 8.07 -2.63 -8.57
N ARG A 123 7.64 -1.70 -9.43
CA ARG A 123 8.42 -0.51 -9.77
C ARG A 123 7.55 0.74 -9.78
N LEU A 124 8.14 1.87 -9.40
CA LEU A 124 7.46 3.16 -9.52
C LEU A 124 7.45 3.57 -10.98
N SER A 125 6.30 4.05 -11.44
CA SER A 125 6.05 4.47 -12.81
C SER A 125 5.18 5.73 -12.81
N VAL A 126 5.20 6.46 -13.91
CA VAL A 126 4.25 7.53 -14.17
C VAL A 126 3.65 7.31 -15.54
N TYR A 127 2.32 7.33 -15.61
CA TYR A 127 1.59 7.20 -16.85
C TYR A 127 1.83 8.42 -17.76
N GLY A 128 1.88 8.20 -19.09
CA GLY A 128 1.95 9.27 -20.09
C GLY A 128 3.34 9.87 -20.36
N ASN A 129 3.34 11.05 -20.99
CA ASN A 129 4.54 11.77 -21.42
C ASN A 129 5.12 12.67 -20.30
N THR A 130 6.21 13.38 -20.60
CA THR A 130 6.93 14.25 -19.65
C THR A 130 6.09 15.42 -19.11
N LEU A 131 4.98 15.77 -19.76
CA LEU A 131 4.01 16.76 -19.26
C LEU A 131 3.01 16.10 -18.31
N ALA A 132 2.56 14.89 -18.63
CA ALA A 132 1.67 14.11 -17.78
C ALA A 132 2.28 13.86 -16.39
N SER A 133 3.61 13.67 -16.31
CA SER A 133 4.30 13.51 -15.04
C SER A 133 4.35 14.74 -14.14
N GLN A 134 3.94 15.92 -14.62
CA GLN A 134 3.89 17.14 -13.82
C GLN A 134 2.54 17.31 -13.11
N HIS A 135 1.51 16.63 -13.61
CA HIS A 135 0.12 16.80 -13.22
C HIS A 135 -0.57 15.51 -12.72
N MET A 136 0.05 14.35 -12.90
CA MET A 136 -0.53 13.07 -12.45
C MET A 136 0.20 12.48 -11.24
N ASN A 137 -0.56 11.72 -10.46
CA ASN A 137 -0.04 10.94 -9.36
C ASN A 137 0.88 9.83 -9.88
N VAL A 138 1.86 9.44 -9.08
CA VAL A 138 2.75 8.31 -9.39
C VAL A 138 1.98 6.99 -9.21
N GLN A 139 2.28 6.01 -10.07
CA GLN A 139 1.69 4.67 -10.00
C GLN A 139 2.75 3.63 -9.66
N TRP A 140 2.35 2.61 -8.90
CA TRP A 140 3.04 1.35 -8.88
C TRP A 140 2.70 0.57 -10.14
N GLN A 141 3.71 0.15 -10.87
CA GLN A 141 3.59 -0.90 -11.87
C GLN A 141 3.91 -2.24 -11.20
N LEU A 142 2.97 -3.18 -11.28
CA LEU A 142 3.08 -4.52 -10.71
C LEU A 142 2.95 -5.58 -11.79
N THR A 143 3.81 -6.59 -11.74
CA THR A 143 3.63 -7.87 -12.45
C THR A 143 3.89 -9.02 -11.48
N GLY A 144 3.22 -10.16 -11.66
CA GLY A 144 3.38 -11.29 -10.74
C GLY A 144 2.20 -12.24 -10.77
N ARG A 145 2.02 -12.98 -9.68
CA ARG A 145 0.89 -13.91 -9.46
C ARG A 145 0.31 -13.67 -8.07
N GLY A 146 -1.01 -13.78 -7.96
CA GLY A 146 -1.75 -13.55 -6.73
C GLY A 146 -2.35 -12.14 -6.66
N PRO A 147 -3.14 -11.86 -5.61
CA PRO A 147 -3.99 -10.69 -5.57
C PRO A 147 -3.22 -9.43 -5.14
N ALA A 148 -3.41 -8.34 -5.88
CA ALA A 148 -3.18 -6.99 -5.42
C ALA A 148 -4.48 -6.41 -4.83
N LEU A 149 -4.37 -5.78 -3.66
CA LEU A 149 -5.50 -5.17 -2.97
C LEU A 149 -5.42 -3.65 -3.11
N ILE A 150 -6.51 -3.03 -3.53
CA ILE A 150 -6.58 -1.63 -3.93
C ILE A 150 -7.78 -0.97 -3.26
N GLN A 151 -7.57 0.14 -2.58
CA GLN A 151 -8.69 0.96 -2.11
C GLN A 151 -9.29 1.75 -3.27
N VAL A 152 -10.62 1.82 -3.36
CA VAL A 152 -11.33 2.39 -4.52
C VAL A 152 -11.97 3.75 -4.20
N GLY A 153 -11.94 4.20 -2.94
CA GLY A 153 -12.40 5.54 -2.56
C GLY A 153 -11.36 6.62 -2.82
N SER A 154 -11.79 7.88 -2.65
CA SER A 154 -10.91 9.03 -2.84
C SER A 154 -9.66 8.94 -1.95
N PRO A 155 -8.45 9.07 -2.52
CA PRO A 155 -7.23 9.06 -1.73
C PRO A 155 -7.23 10.21 -0.72
N ASP A 156 -6.69 9.95 0.47
CA ASP A 156 -6.51 10.96 1.51
C ASP A 156 -5.74 12.17 0.94
N PRO A 157 -6.29 13.40 1.01
CA PRO A 157 -5.65 14.60 0.46
C PRO A 157 -4.25 14.88 1.04
N GLY A 158 -3.91 14.29 2.20
CA GLY A 158 -2.59 14.41 2.82
C GLY A 158 -1.44 13.82 1.98
N LEU A 159 -1.69 12.83 1.12
CA LEU A 159 -0.65 12.23 0.26
C LEU A 159 -0.53 12.96 -1.09
N ALA A 160 -1.67 13.34 -1.68
CA ALA A 160 -1.73 14.14 -2.91
C ALA A 160 -1.09 15.53 -2.72
N GLY A 161 -1.31 16.17 -1.56
CA GLY A 161 -0.71 17.46 -1.22
C GLY A 161 0.82 17.43 -1.06
N GLN A 162 1.40 16.29 -0.66
CA GLN A 162 2.85 16.17 -0.44
C GLN A 162 3.64 15.86 -1.73
N LEU A 163 3.00 15.26 -2.73
CA LEU A 163 3.60 15.04 -4.06
C LEU A 163 3.49 16.29 -4.96
N HIS A 164 2.52 17.17 -4.69
CA HIS A 164 2.36 18.42 -5.44
C HIS A 164 3.32 19.55 -5.03
N GLY A 165 3.87 19.53 -3.81
CA GLY A 165 4.52 20.69 -3.18
C GLY A 165 6.00 20.92 -3.48
N ASP A 166 6.78 19.90 -3.86
CA ASP A 166 8.24 20.00 -3.87
C ASP A 166 8.85 19.85 -5.28
N GLY A 167 9.35 20.95 -5.84
CA GLY A 167 9.99 20.98 -7.16
C GLY A 167 11.24 20.09 -7.28
N TRP A 168 11.92 19.80 -6.17
CA TRP A 168 13.08 18.92 -6.14
C TRP A 168 12.70 17.43 -6.31
N PHE A 169 11.59 16.98 -5.69
CA PHE A 169 11.07 15.62 -5.87
C PHE A 169 10.63 15.39 -7.32
N LYS A 170 9.98 16.37 -7.94
CA LYS A 170 9.59 16.31 -9.37
C LYS A 170 10.79 16.19 -10.30
N ARG A 171 11.90 16.89 -9.99
CA ARG A 171 13.14 16.81 -10.76
C ARG A 171 13.79 15.43 -10.65
N LEU A 172 13.84 14.85 -9.46
CA LEU A 172 14.45 13.54 -9.27
C LEU A 172 13.56 12.39 -9.78
N LEU A 173 12.24 12.50 -9.66
CA LEU A 173 11.29 11.62 -10.35
C LEU A 173 11.62 11.59 -11.85
N ARG A 174 11.93 12.75 -12.45
CA ARG A 174 12.37 12.89 -13.86
C ARG A 174 13.62 12.09 -14.24
N GLU A 175 14.49 11.84 -13.28
CA GLU A 175 15.76 11.17 -13.54
C GLU A 175 15.68 9.65 -13.27
N VAL A 176 14.75 9.21 -12.42
CA VAL A 176 14.68 7.82 -11.94
C VAL A 176 13.55 7.00 -12.60
N LEU A 177 12.46 7.63 -13.05
CA LEU A 177 11.37 6.91 -13.69
C LEU A 177 11.66 6.63 -15.18
N PRO A 178 11.20 5.49 -15.72
CA PRO A 178 11.20 5.26 -17.15
C PRO A 178 10.11 6.12 -17.81
N PHE A 179 10.44 7.36 -18.16
CA PHE A 179 9.52 8.23 -18.91
C PHE A 179 9.24 7.63 -20.29
N GLY A 180 7.96 7.46 -20.62
CA GLY A 180 7.52 7.25 -22.00
C GLY A 180 7.50 5.82 -22.53
N SER A 181 7.04 4.82 -21.76
CA SER A 181 6.88 3.44 -22.28
C SER A 181 5.50 2.80 -22.14
N VAL A 182 4.47 3.53 -21.69
CA VAL A 182 3.10 3.01 -21.63
C VAL A 182 2.24 3.66 -22.70
N TYR A 183 2.18 3.01 -23.87
CA TYR A 183 1.15 3.25 -24.88
C TYR A 183 0.01 2.26 -24.61
N ILE A 184 -1.15 2.74 -24.16
CA ILE A 184 -2.37 1.94 -24.18
C ILE A 184 -2.88 1.98 -25.62
N LYS A 185 -2.98 0.82 -26.27
CA LYS A 185 -3.68 0.65 -27.54
C LYS A 185 -5.12 0.27 -27.28
#